data_AF-A0A177E566-F1
#
_entry.id   AF-A0A177E566-F1
#
_cell.length_a   1.000
_cell.length_b   1.000
_cell.length_c   1.000
_cell.angle_alpha   90.00
_cell.angle_beta   90.00
_cell.angle_gamma   90.00
#
_symmetry.space_group_name_H-M   'P 1'
#
loop_
_entity.id
_entity.type
_entity.pdbx_description
1 polymer ?
#
loop_
_entity_poly.entity_id
_entity_poly.type
_entity_poly.pdbx_seq_one_letter_code
_entity_poly.pdbx_strand_id
1 'polypeptide(L)'
;MPKGNRGHGRRPAGQKGKPWNMPQPFRPLPDELSRHLQDLGTSFNFGLYFNKWLFAEWKTKDSLKFPKYQFQAHRQARKVLENYQKASGEIKSFLEKKHREIDGLCRAFQNLGYEPVDNKDYKLKTPLIIGLGNAHPTERGFTLHWTLGIPYLPAESIKGVVRLAYLINKAEENPDFFEHWAAEDKTFWECLAQPFGREEKEGPAERGKVVFLDAFPMEIPELTLEITTCHYPDYYGGERGPTEDQNPNPLPFLAIAPEVAFRFVFLMDQELAGEVRERFLKAFKDALSEHGFGAKTALGHGRFA
;
A
#
# COMPACT_ATOMS: atom_id res chain seq x y z
N MET A 1 33.09 1.03 79.93
CA MET A 1 33.04 2.46 79.51
C MET A 1 33.59 2.56 78.09
N PRO A 2 33.11 3.47 77.22
CA PRO A 2 31.73 3.83 76.91
C PRO A 2 31.41 3.68 75.40
N LYS A 3 30.12 3.66 75.06
CA LYS A 3 29.58 3.73 73.70
C LYS A 3 29.81 5.13 73.11
N GLY A 4 30.37 5.20 71.90
CA GLY A 4 30.60 6.44 71.15
C GLY A 4 29.55 6.66 70.06
N ASN A 5 28.68 7.64 70.30
CA ASN A 5 27.66 8.18 69.41
C ASN A 5 28.31 8.87 68.19
N ARG A 6 27.85 8.62 66.95
CA ARG A 6 28.14 9.48 65.79
C ARG A 6 26.85 9.81 65.06
N GLY A 7 26.45 11.06 65.25
CA GLY A 7 25.21 11.64 64.75
C GLY A 7 25.15 11.85 63.25
N HIS A 8 23.92 12.08 62.82
CA HIS A 8 23.44 12.36 61.49
C HIS A 8 24.19 13.50 60.78
N GLY A 9 24.91 13.17 59.70
CA GLY A 9 25.27 14.11 58.64
C GLY A 9 24.18 14.13 57.57
N ARG A 10 23.33 15.17 57.60
CA ARG A 10 22.37 15.47 56.51
C ARG A 10 23.16 15.69 55.21
N ARG A 11 22.89 14.89 54.17
CA ARG A 11 23.33 15.19 52.80
C ARG A 11 22.57 16.43 52.31
N PRO A 12 23.23 17.41 51.65
CA PRO A 12 22.51 18.56 51.11
C PRO A 12 21.56 18.10 50.01
N ALA A 13 20.29 18.47 50.15
CA ALA A 13 19.32 18.42 49.09
C ALA A 13 19.68 19.47 48.02
N GLY A 14 19.60 19.08 46.75
CA GLY A 14 19.57 20.05 45.65
C GLY A 14 20.69 19.94 44.63
N GLN A 15 20.68 18.87 43.84
CA GLN A 15 20.92 19.03 42.40
C GLN A 15 19.69 18.53 41.68
N LYS A 16 18.78 19.46 41.35
CA LYS A 16 17.72 19.22 40.37
C LYS A 16 18.45 18.82 39.08
N GLY A 17 18.39 17.53 38.72
CA GLY A 17 18.85 17.08 37.41
C GLY A 17 18.24 17.97 36.34
N LYS A 18 19.05 18.43 35.38
CA LYS A 18 18.57 19.16 34.22
C LYS A 18 17.33 18.44 33.68
N PRO A 19 16.22 19.13 33.36
CA PRO A 19 15.08 18.47 32.75
C PRO A 19 15.61 17.72 31.54
N TRP A 20 15.31 16.42 31.46
CA TRP A 20 15.55 15.64 30.25
C TRP A 20 14.88 16.41 29.13
N ASN A 21 15.68 17.05 28.27
CA ASN A 21 15.17 17.79 27.14
C ASN A 21 14.58 16.73 26.21
N MET A 22 13.26 16.51 26.29
CA MET A 22 12.55 15.63 25.39
C MET A 22 12.91 16.06 23.97
N PRO A 23 13.45 15.17 23.11
CA PRO A 23 13.82 15.55 21.76
C PRO A 23 12.57 16.10 21.08
N GLN A 24 12.64 17.36 20.65
CA GLN A 24 11.50 17.98 19.97
C GLN A 24 11.31 17.32 18.61
N PRO A 25 10.05 17.06 18.20
CA PRO A 25 9.78 16.59 16.85
C PRO A 25 10.31 17.60 15.83
N PHE A 26 11.02 17.12 14.81
CA PHE A 26 11.54 17.94 13.73
C PHE A 26 11.17 17.32 12.38
N ARG A 27 11.23 18.09 11.29
CA ARG A 27 11.16 17.52 9.93
C ARG A 27 12.58 17.53 9.36
N PRO A 28 13.05 16.44 8.73
CA PRO A 28 14.37 16.40 8.11
C PRO A 28 14.35 17.17 6.76
N LEU A 29 14.00 18.45 6.83
CA LEU A 29 13.85 19.38 5.71
C LEU A 29 14.60 20.67 6.05
N PRO A 30 15.04 21.45 5.03
CA PRO A 30 15.63 22.77 5.27
C PRO A 30 14.73 23.65 6.14
N ASP A 31 15.32 24.46 7.02
CA ASP A 31 14.59 25.28 8.00
C ASP A 31 13.59 26.26 7.38
N GLU A 32 13.89 26.76 6.18
CA GLU A 32 12.97 27.59 5.39
C GLU A 32 11.67 26.83 5.08
N LEU A 33 11.78 25.61 4.56
CA LEU A 33 10.63 24.78 4.23
C LEU A 33 9.89 24.32 5.49
N SER A 34 10.64 23.93 6.53
CA SER A 34 10.06 23.53 7.82
C SER A 34 9.21 24.63 8.46
N ARG A 35 9.58 25.92 8.30
CA ARG A 35 8.79 27.06 8.77
C ARG A 35 7.47 27.21 8.02
N HIS A 36 7.47 27.06 6.70
CA HIS A 36 6.24 27.13 5.88
C HIS A 36 5.30 25.95 6.14
N LEU A 37 5.83 24.81 6.56
CA LEU A 37 5.07 23.59 6.79
C LEU A 37 4.56 23.42 8.23
N GLN A 38 4.75 24.42 9.11
CA GLN A 38 4.27 24.36 10.50
C GLN A 38 2.75 24.23 10.57
N ASP A 39 2.04 24.92 9.68
CA ASP A 39 0.62 24.72 9.42
C ASP A 39 0.43 24.28 7.96
N LEU A 40 -0.02 23.04 7.76
CA LEU A 40 -0.25 22.49 6.43
C LEU A 40 -1.52 23.07 5.78
N GLY A 41 -2.40 23.71 6.56
CA GLY A 41 -3.71 24.12 6.10
C GLY A 41 -4.53 22.95 5.54
N THR A 42 -5.29 23.21 4.49
CA THR A 42 -6.11 22.22 3.77
C THR A 42 -5.62 21.92 2.35
N SER A 43 -4.78 22.80 1.78
CA SER A 43 -4.32 22.70 0.39
C SER A 43 -2.89 22.15 0.33
N PHE A 44 -2.77 20.82 0.36
CA PHE A 44 -1.49 20.15 0.16
C PHE A 44 -1.67 18.75 -0.43
N ASN A 45 -0.62 18.23 -1.08
CA ASN A 45 -0.61 16.86 -1.59
C ASN A 45 -0.27 15.89 -0.44
N PHE A 46 -1.21 15.01 -0.09
CA PHE A 46 -1.03 14.04 0.98
C PHE A 46 0.12 13.04 0.71
N GLY A 47 0.33 12.65 -0.55
CA GLY A 47 1.45 11.79 -0.93
C GLY A 47 2.82 12.42 -0.66
N LEU A 48 2.96 13.72 -0.89
CA LEU A 48 4.17 14.45 -0.55
C LEU A 48 4.34 14.56 0.96
N TYR A 49 3.25 14.84 1.68
CA TYR A 49 3.24 14.86 3.14
C TYR A 49 3.70 13.53 3.73
N PHE A 50 3.07 12.42 3.31
CA PHE A 50 3.35 11.08 3.81
C PHE A 50 4.79 10.67 3.51
N ASN A 51 5.26 10.84 2.28
CA ASN A 51 6.57 10.35 1.88
C ASN A 51 7.74 11.24 2.28
N LYS A 52 7.53 12.56 2.46
CA LYS A 52 8.64 13.53 2.62
C LYS A 52 8.51 14.44 3.84
N TRP A 53 7.33 14.64 4.40
CA TRP A 53 7.11 15.68 5.43
C TRP A 53 6.69 15.15 6.79
N LEU A 54 6.73 13.84 7.03
CA LEU A 54 6.53 13.28 8.36
C LEU A 54 7.58 13.81 9.34
N PHE A 55 7.14 14.05 10.57
CA PHE A 55 8.05 14.42 11.65
C PHE A 55 8.89 13.22 12.08
N ALA A 56 10.07 13.50 12.62
CA ALA A 56 10.93 12.54 13.28
C ALA A 56 11.33 13.06 14.66
N GLU A 57 11.65 12.15 15.56
CA GLU A 57 12.25 12.42 16.86
C GLU A 57 13.62 11.76 16.91
N TRP A 58 14.60 12.46 17.48
CA TRP A 58 15.90 11.83 17.73
C TRP A 58 15.77 10.74 18.79
N LYS A 59 16.23 9.54 18.48
CA LYS A 59 16.42 8.45 19.44
C LYS A 59 17.90 8.11 19.53
N THR A 60 18.31 7.62 20.70
CA THR A 60 19.67 7.15 20.95
C THR A 60 19.58 5.70 21.40
N LYS A 61 20.28 4.80 20.71
CA LYS A 61 20.49 3.40 21.11
C LYS A 61 21.98 3.13 20.97
N ASP A 62 22.61 2.53 21.98
CA ASP A 62 24.03 2.17 21.97
C ASP A 62 24.97 3.33 21.57
N SER A 63 24.69 4.53 22.09
CA SER A 63 25.40 5.79 21.77
C SER A 63 25.26 6.29 20.32
N LEU A 64 24.51 5.59 19.46
CA LEU A 64 24.17 6.05 18.11
C LEU A 64 22.86 6.82 18.11
N LYS A 65 22.89 8.04 17.57
CA LYS A 65 21.70 8.87 17.35
C LYS A 65 21.12 8.59 15.97
N PHE A 66 19.83 8.28 15.91
CA PHE A 66 19.11 8.08 14.66
C PHE A 66 17.72 8.73 14.72
N PRO A 67 17.20 9.21 13.57
CA PRO A 67 15.86 9.74 13.50
C PRO A 67 14.84 8.60 13.52
N LYS A 68 13.86 8.71 14.42
CA LYS A 68 12.71 7.82 14.48
C LYS A 68 11.48 8.56 13.99
N TYR A 69 10.94 8.13 12.85
CA TYR A 69 9.83 8.81 12.19
C TYR A 69 8.49 8.59 12.91
N GLN A 70 7.62 9.60 12.80
CA GLN A 70 6.21 9.54 13.15
C GLN A 70 5.56 8.36 12.43
N PHE A 71 4.54 7.74 13.06
CA PHE A 71 3.74 6.60 12.57
C PHE A 71 4.07 5.25 13.25
N GLN A 72 4.75 5.29 14.40
CA GLN A 72 4.99 4.09 15.21
C GLN A 72 3.90 3.87 16.26
N ALA A 73 3.39 4.95 16.86
CA ALA A 73 2.36 4.88 17.89
C ALA A 73 0.98 5.21 17.31
N HIS A 74 -0.07 4.61 17.89
CA HIS A 74 -1.46 4.80 17.45
C HIS A 74 -1.88 6.29 17.38
N ARG A 75 -1.47 7.13 18.34
CA ARG A 75 -1.78 8.58 18.32
C ARG A 75 -1.13 9.30 17.13
N GLN A 76 0.10 8.94 16.78
CA GLN A 76 0.81 9.52 15.63
C GLN A 76 0.19 9.10 14.30
N ALA A 77 -0.29 7.86 14.23
CA ALA A 77 -0.98 7.31 13.07
C ALA A 77 -2.35 7.99 12.85
N ARG A 78 -3.10 8.28 13.92
CA ARG A 78 -4.34 9.08 13.82
C ARG A 78 -4.13 10.47 13.22
N LYS A 79 -3.05 11.16 13.61
CA LYS A 79 -2.71 12.46 13.02
C LYS A 79 -2.44 12.39 11.50
N VAL A 80 -1.92 11.27 11.01
CA VAL A 80 -1.77 11.04 9.57
C VAL A 80 -3.13 10.91 8.89
N LEU A 81 -4.08 10.19 9.48
CA LEU A 81 -5.46 10.11 8.97
C LEU A 81 -6.18 11.46 8.99
N GLU A 82 -6.03 12.25 10.06
CA GLU A 82 -6.58 13.60 10.15
C GLU A 82 -6.04 14.52 9.05
N ASN A 83 -4.74 14.44 8.76
CA ASN A 83 -4.14 15.21 7.67
C ASN A 83 -4.63 14.76 6.30
N TYR A 84 -4.87 13.47 6.10
CA TYR A 84 -5.48 12.97 4.87
C TYR A 84 -6.90 13.53 4.68
N GLN A 85 -7.73 13.51 5.73
CA GLN A 85 -9.09 14.08 5.70
C GLN A 85 -9.10 15.59 5.44
N LYS A 86 -8.07 16.33 5.88
CA LYS A 86 -7.92 17.76 5.55
C LYS A 86 -7.57 17.99 4.09
N ALA A 87 -6.68 17.17 3.53
CA ALA A 87 -6.23 17.28 2.15
C ALA A 87 -7.32 16.86 1.13
N SER A 88 -8.26 15.98 1.52
CA SER A 88 -9.25 15.40 0.60
C SER A 88 -10.25 16.40 0.01
N GLY A 89 -10.46 17.56 0.65
CA GLY A 89 -11.48 18.55 0.23
C GLY A 89 -11.28 19.08 -1.19
N GLU A 90 -10.06 19.40 -1.59
CA GLU A 90 -9.75 19.95 -2.92
C GLU A 90 -9.54 18.86 -3.99
N ILE A 91 -9.20 17.64 -3.57
CA ILE A 91 -8.79 16.54 -4.46
C ILE A 91 -9.96 16.00 -5.29
N LYS A 92 -11.21 16.12 -4.81
CA LYS A 92 -12.40 15.63 -5.52
C LYS A 92 -12.47 16.14 -6.95
N SER A 93 -12.25 17.43 -7.16
CA SER A 93 -12.28 18.05 -8.50
C SER A 93 -11.20 17.49 -9.44
N PHE A 94 -10.02 17.17 -8.91
CA PHE A 94 -8.91 16.59 -9.65
C PHE A 94 -9.15 15.11 -9.98
N LEU A 95 -9.77 14.36 -9.07
CA LEU A 95 -10.20 12.98 -9.32
C LEU A 95 -11.26 12.92 -10.42
N GLU A 96 -12.26 13.80 -10.40
CA GLU A 96 -13.25 13.91 -11.47
C GLU A 96 -12.60 14.25 -12.82
N LYS A 97 -11.60 15.15 -12.82
CA LYS A 97 -10.82 15.44 -14.02
C LYS A 97 -10.07 14.21 -14.52
N LYS A 98 -9.46 13.43 -13.62
CA LYS A 98 -8.77 12.19 -13.97
C LYS A 98 -9.72 11.17 -14.60
N HIS A 99 -10.93 11.03 -14.09
CA HIS A 99 -11.95 10.17 -14.69
C HIS A 99 -12.35 10.64 -16.09
N ARG A 100 -12.48 11.95 -16.33
CA ARG A 100 -12.72 12.50 -17.68
C ARG A 100 -11.55 12.27 -18.65
N GLU A 101 -10.31 12.31 -18.16
CA GLU A 101 -9.13 11.96 -18.94
C GLU A 101 -9.17 10.48 -19.37
N ILE A 102 -9.55 9.57 -18.47
CA ILE A 102 -9.75 8.15 -18.79
C ILE A 102 -10.86 7.98 -19.83
N ASP A 103 -11.98 8.71 -19.71
CA ASP A 103 -13.05 8.68 -20.73
C ASP A 103 -12.53 9.12 -22.11
N GLY A 104 -11.68 10.15 -22.15
CA GLY A 104 -11.03 10.62 -23.37
C GLY A 104 -10.11 9.56 -23.97
N LEU A 105 -9.34 8.87 -23.13
CA LEU A 105 -8.47 7.77 -23.53
C LEU A 105 -9.27 6.60 -24.12
N CYS A 106 -10.37 6.20 -23.47
CA CYS A 106 -11.27 5.17 -23.98
C CYS A 106 -11.78 5.50 -25.39
N ARG A 107 -12.25 6.75 -25.60
CA ARG A 107 -12.71 7.21 -26.93
C ARG A 107 -11.60 7.20 -27.98
N ALA A 108 -10.38 7.60 -27.60
CA ALA A 108 -9.24 7.58 -28.50
C ALA A 108 -8.88 6.16 -28.92
N PHE A 109 -8.89 5.21 -27.98
CA PHE A 109 -8.59 3.80 -28.24
C PHE A 109 -9.68 3.09 -29.06
N GLN A 110 -10.93 3.50 -28.94
CA GLN A 110 -12.01 3.02 -29.83
C GLN A 110 -11.69 3.27 -31.31
N ASN A 111 -11.13 4.44 -31.64
CA ASN A 111 -10.72 4.77 -33.01
C ASN A 111 -9.50 3.96 -33.49
N LEU A 112 -8.79 3.30 -32.58
CA LEU A 112 -7.61 2.45 -32.86
C LEU A 112 -7.97 0.96 -32.92
N GLY A 113 -9.25 0.59 -32.89
CA GLY A 113 -9.69 -0.81 -32.94
C GLY A 113 -9.70 -1.52 -31.57
N TYR A 114 -9.74 -0.76 -30.47
CA TYR A 114 -9.91 -1.34 -29.12
C TYR A 114 -11.34 -1.13 -28.60
N GLU A 115 -11.85 -2.10 -27.87
CA GLU A 115 -13.11 -2.01 -27.12
C GLU A 115 -12.81 -1.74 -25.64
N PRO A 116 -13.26 -0.60 -25.08
CA PRO A 116 -13.15 -0.32 -23.66
C PRO A 116 -14.15 -1.15 -22.85
N VAL A 117 -13.64 -1.91 -21.89
CA VAL A 117 -14.41 -2.54 -20.81
C VAL A 117 -14.22 -1.70 -19.56
N ASP A 118 -15.22 -0.89 -19.22
CA ASP A 118 -15.19 0.10 -18.13
C ASP A 118 -16.15 -0.32 -16.99
N ASN A 119 -15.59 -0.75 -15.86
CA ASN A 119 -16.34 -1.21 -14.71
C ASN A 119 -16.19 -0.24 -13.55
N LYS A 120 -17.31 0.26 -13.01
CA LYS A 120 -17.34 1.28 -11.94
C LYS A 120 -17.96 0.81 -10.64
N ASP A 121 -18.57 -0.37 -10.65
CA ASP A 121 -19.48 -0.82 -9.58
C ASP A 121 -18.81 -1.70 -8.53
N TYR A 122 -17.55 -2.10 -8.74
CA TYR A 122 -16.84 -2.99 -7.82
C TYR A 122 -16.40 -2.26 -6.56
N LYS A 123 -16.93 -2.68 -5.41
CA LYS A 123 -16.65 -2.10 -4.09
C LYS A 123 -15.76 -2.99 -3.26
N LEU A 124 -14.91 -2.37 -2.45
CA LEU A 124 -14.13 -3.09 -1.46
C LEU A 124 -15.03 -3.72 -0.41
N LYS A 125 -14.92 -5.04 -0.23
CA LYS A 125 -15.54 -5.79 0.87
C LYS A 125 -14.67 -5.81 2.11
N THR A 126 -13.35 -5.80 1.93
CA THR A 126 -12.37 -5.83 3.02
C THR A 126 -11.35 -4.70 2.85
N PRO A 127 -10.65 -4.31 3.92
CA PRO A 127 -9.64 -3.26 3.83
C PRO A 127 -8.58 -3.60 2.78
N LEU A 128 -8.21 -2.62 1.97
CA LEU A 128 -7.21 -2.80 0.90
C LEU A 128 -5.89 -2.17 1.31
N ILE A 129 -4.83 -2.99 1.30
CA ILE A 129 -3.48 -2.57 1.65
C ILE A 129 -2.65 -2.52 0.38
N ILE A 130 -2.16 -1.35 0.00
CA ILE A 130 -1.37 -1.17 -1.23
C ILE A 130 -0.01 -0.56 -0.93
N GLY A 131 1.04 -1.11 -1.54
CA GLY A 131 2.39 -0.57 -1.38
C GLY A 131 3.00 -0.73 0.01
N LEU A 132 2.59 -1.72 0.80
CA LEU A 132 3.15 -1.97 2.14
C LEU A 132 4.67 -2.14 2.12
N GLY A 133 5.19 -2.76 1.05
CA GLY A 133 6.63 -2.95 0.82
C GLY A 133 7.36 -1.77 0.19
N ASN A 134 6.67 -0.65 -0.11
CA ASN A 134 7.34 0.53 -0.64
C ASN A 134 8.33 1.08 0.39
N ALA A 135 9.49 1.52 -0.08
CA ALA A 135 10.50 2.13 0.76
C ALA A 135 9.95 3.38 1.44
N HIS A 136 9.89 3.35 2.78
CA HIS A 136 9.39 4.46 3.58
C HIS A 136 10.14 4.50 4.92
N PRO A 137 10.42 5.67 5.50
CA PRO A 137 11.20 5.78 6.74
C PRO A 137 10.57 5.11 7.98
N THR A 138 9.30 4.71 7.90
CA THR A 138 8.57 3.97 8.94
C THR A 138 8.53 2.47 8.68
N GLU A 139 9.18 2.00 7.60
CA GLU A 139 9.16 0.62 7.07
C GLU A 139 7.77 0.14 6.64
N ARG A 140 6.79 1.04 6.59
CA ARG A 140 5.40 0.77 6.24
C ARG A 140 5.01 1.74 5.15
N GLY A 141 5.31 1.35 3.92
CA GLY A 141 4.98 2.13 2.74
C GLY A 141 3.48 2.16 2.46
N PHE A 142 3.09 3.05 1.56
CA PHE A 142 1.75 3.09 1.01
C PHE A 142 1.79 3.63 -0.42
N THR A 143 0.99 3.06 -1.32
CA THR A 143 0.93 3.55 -2.71
C THR A 143 -0.07 4.69 -2.82
N LEU A 144 0.40 5.85 -3.29
CA LEU A 144 -0.40 7.05 -3.52
C LEU A 144 -0.09 7.58 -4.93
N HIS A 145 -1.10 8.01 -5.65
CA HIS A 145 -0.93 8.60 -6.97
C HIS A 145 -0.14 9.90 -6.85
N TRP A 146 0.92 10.03 -7.62
CA TRP A 146 1.95 11.05 -7.38
C TRP A 146 1.41 12.49 -7.42
N THR A 147 0.51 12.82 -8.36
CA THR A 147 -0.10 14.16 -8.44
C THR A 147 -1.30 14.37 -7.54
N LEU A 148 -2.10 13.31 -7.32
CA LEU A 148 -3.39 13.43 -6.65
C LEU A 148 -3.27 13.23 -5.14
N GLY A 149 -2.23 12.51 -4.69
CA GLY A 149 -2.02 12.21 -3.27
C GLY A 149 -3.06 11.22 -2.69
N ILE A 150 -3.84 10.53 -3.53
CA ILE A 150 -4.83 9.53 -3.12
C ILE A 150 -4.36 8.13 -3.47
N PRO A 151 -4.81 7.08 -2.75
CA PRO A 151 -4.50 5.72 -3.14
C PRO A 151 -5.15 5.34 -4.48
N TYR A 152 -4.46 4.48 -5.22
CA TYR A 152 -4.90 3.91 -6.49
C TYR A 152 -4.32 2.50 -6.63
N LEU A 153 -4.90 1.69 -7.51
CA LEU A 153 -4.37 0.38 -7.85
C LEU A 153 -3.56 0.48 -9.16
N PRO A 154 -2.24 0.24 -9.14
CA PRO A 154 -1.42 0.27 -10.35
C PRO A 154 -1.85 -0.79 -11.38
N ALA A 155 -1.83 -0.42 -12.66
CA ALA A 155 -2.16 -1.29 -13.78
C ALA A 155 -1.35 -2.59 -13.79
N GLU A 156 -0.07 -2.53 -13.42
CA GLU A 156 0.81 -3.70 -13.32
C GLU A 156 0.36 -4.68 -12.23
N SER A 157 -0.12 -4.17 -11.09
CA SER A 157 -0.65 -4.99 -10.01
C SER A 157 -1.96 -5.65 -10.45
N ILE A 158 -2.81 -4.91 -11.16
CA ILE A 158 -4.05 -5.45 -11.72
C ILE A 158 -3.75 -6.56 -12.72
N LYS A 159 -2.85 -6.30 -13.68
CA LYS A 159 -2.41 -7.29 -14.67
C LYS A 159 -1.87 -8.55 -14.01
N GLY A 160 -1.06 -8.41 -12.95
CA GLY A 160 -0.48 -9.53 -12.22
C GLY A 160 -1.54 -10.45 -11.60
N VAL A 161 -2.49 -9.89 -10.85
CA VAL A 161 -3.53 -10.70 -10.18
C VAL A 161 -4.50 -11.31 -11.20
N VAL A 162 -4.90 -10.57 -12.23
CA VAL A 162 -5.78 -11.10 -13.29
C VAL A 162 -5.07 -12.22 -14.06
N ARG A 163 -3.77 -12.10 -14.33
CA ARG A 163 -2.97 -13.18 -14.92
C ARG A 163 -2.92 -14.42 -14.03
N LEU A 164 -2.73 -14.24 -12.72
CA LEU A 164 -2.74 -15.34 -11.76
C LEU A 164 -4.10 -16.06 -11.75
N ALA A 165 -5.19 -15.30 -11.65
CA ALA A 165 -6.55 -15.84 -11.68
C ALA A 165 -6.84 -16.59 -12.99
N TYR A 166 -6.37 -16.06 -14.12
CA TYR A 166 -6.51 -16.68 -15.43
C TYR A 166 -5.81 -18.04 -15.51
N LEU A 167 -4.60 -18.14 -14.94
CA LEU A 167 -3.84 -19.39 -14.89
C LEU A 167 -4.47 -20.42 -13.93
N ILE A 168 -4.96 -19.98 -12.76
CA ILE A 168 -5.66 -20.84 -11.81
C ILE A 168 -6.93 -21.41 -12.45
N ASN A 169 -7.75 -20.55 -13.05
CA ASN A 169 -8.95 -20.99 -13.77
C ASN A 169 -8.63 -22.02 -14.86
N LYS A 170 -7.54 -21.83 -15.60
CA LYS A 170 -7.11 -22.78 -16.62
C LYS A 170 -6.70 -24.13 -16.03
N ALA A 171 -5.99 -24.12 -14.90
CA ALA A 171 -5.59 -25.33 -14.18
C ALA A 171 -6.79 -26.06 -13.55
N GLU A 172 -7.83 -25.33 -13.12
CA GLU A 172 -9.09 -25.93 -12.65
C GLU A 172 -9.89 -26.57 -13.79
N GLU A 173 -9.93 -25.93 -14.97
CA GLU A 173 -10.56 -26.49 -16.17
C GLU A 173 -9.81 -27.73 -16.71
N ASN A 174 -8.48 -27.71 -16.64
CA ASN A 174 -7.61 -28.79 -17.10
C ASN A 174 -6.46 -29.02 -16.10
N PRO A 175 -6.57 -30.02 -15.20
CA PRO A 175 -5.54 -30.30 -14.20
C PRO A 175 -4.14 -30.56 -14.77
N ASP A 176 -4.04 -31.13 -15.98
CA ASP A 176 -2.76 -31.39 -16.64
C ASP A 176 -2.03 -30.08 -17.02
N PHE A 177 -2.75 -28.95 -17.10
CA PHE A 177 -2.15 -27.63 -17.33
C PHE A 177 -1.22 -27.20 -16.20
N PHE A 178 -1.37 -27.74 -14.99
CA PHE A 178 -0.49 -27.40 -13.88
C PHE A 178 0.98 -27.78 -14.14
N GLU A 179 1.22 -28.93 -14.77
CA GLU A 179 2.57 -29.38 -15.17
C GLU A 179 3.16 -28.45 -16.24
N HIS A 180 2.35 -28.04 -17.22
CA HIS A 180 2.76 -27.07 -18.24
C HIS A 180 3.10 -25.71 -17.63
N TRP A 181 2.31 -25.25 -16.66
CA TRP A 181 2.60 -24.01 -15.92
C TRP A 181 3.88 -24.13 -15.10
N ALA A 182 4.07 -25.21 -14.35
CA ALA A 182 5.27 -25.42 -13.55
C ALA A 182 6.55 -25.51 -14.40
N ALA A 183 6.45 -26.08 -15.60
CA ALA A 183 7.55 -26.15 -16.56
C ALA A 183 7.76 -24.86 -17.37
N GLU A 184 6.83 -23.90 -17.31
CA GLU A 184 6.77 -22.70 -18.16
C GLU A 184 6.99 -23.01 -19.65
N ASP A 185 6.35 -24.07 -20.14
CA ASP A 185 6.56 -24.57 -21.50
C ASP A 185 5.73 -23.83 -22.57
N LYS A 186 5.82 -24.31 -23.81
CA LYS A 186 5.09 -23.75 -24.95
C LYS A 186 3.58 -23.63 -24.70
N THR A 187 2.93 -24.63 -24.10
CA THR A 187 1.49 -24.62 -23.83
C THR A 187 1.11 -23.52 -22.83
N PHE A 188 1.95 -23.33 -21.80
CA PHE A 188 1.79 -22.24 -20.84
C PHE A 188 1.91 -20.87 -21.51
N TRP A 189 2.93 -20.65 -22.34
CA TRP A 189 3.12 -19.37 -23.03
C TRP A 189 2.05 -19.10 -24.08
N GLU A 190 1.57 -20.12 -24.81
CA GLU A 190 0.46 -20.00 -25.75
C GLU A 190 -0.86 -19.61 -25.06
N CYS A 191 -1.11 -20.14 -23.85
CA CYS A 191 -2.27 -19.79 -23.05
C CYS A 191 -2.33 -18.28 -22.70
N LEU A 192 -1.16 -17.66 -22.49
CA LEU A 192 -1.03 -16.26 -22.09
C LEU A 192 -0.85 -15.28 -23.26
N ALA A 193 -0.42 -15.77 -24.43
CA ALA A 193 0.07 -14.96 -25.54
C ALA A 193 -0.91 -13.85 -25.94
N GLN A 194 -2.18 -14.19 -26.20
CA GLN A 194 -3.17 -13.21 -26.61
C GLN A 194 -3.52 -12.20 -25.49
N PRO A 195 -3.98 -12.58 -24.29
CA PRO A 195 -4.41 -11.59 -23.30
C PRO A 195 -3.25 -10.79 -22.66
N PHE A 196 -2.10 -11.43 -22.40
CA PHE A 196 -1.02 -10.82 -21.60
C PHE A 196 0.28 -10.57 -22.37
N GLY A 197 0.49 -11.27 -23.48
CA GLY A 197 1.72 -11.28 -24.26
C GLY A 197 2.71 -12.36 -23.84
N ARG A 198 3.74 -12.59 -24.66
CA ARG A 198 4.87 -13.48 -24.38
C ARG A 198 6.18 -12.96 -24.98
N GLU A 199 7.30 -13.38 -24.42
CA GLU A 199 8.67 -13.08 -24.90
C GLU A 199 9.17 -14.10 -25.93
N GLU A 200 10.29 -13.81 -26.60
CA GLU A 200 10.85 -14.62 -27.70
C GLU A 200 11.43 -15.99 -27.29
N LYS A 201 11.37 -16.38 -26.01
CA LYS A 201 12.02 -17.60 -25.52
C LYS A 201 11.40 -18.89 -26.08
N GLU A 202 10.08 -18.90 -26.29
CA GLU A 202 9.29 -20.09 -26.67
C GLU A 202 8.37 -19.78 -27.89
N GLY A 203 8.91 -19.04 -28.87
CA GLY A 203 8.20 -18.61 -30.08
C GLY A 203 8.46 -17.14 -30.43
N PRO A 204 7.80 -16.57 -31.45
CA PRO A 204 7.90 -15.13 -31.71
C PRO A 204 7.28 -14.34 -30.55
N ALA A 205 7.92 -13.22 -30.18
CA ALA A 205 7.35 -12.29 -29.22
C ALA A 205 5.98 -11.82 -29.69
N GLU A 206 5.04 -11.79 -28.76
CA GLU A 206 3.67 -11.38 -29.01
C GLU A 206 3.25 -10.36 -27.97
N ARG A 207 2.76 -9.22 -28.43
CA ARG A 207 2.21 -8.18 -27.55
C ARG A 207 0.82 -8.61 -27.09
N GLY A 208 0.56 -8.51 -25.78
CA GLY A 208 -0.78 -8.73 -25.24
C GLY A 208 -1.82 -7.78 -25.83
N LYS A 209 -3.00 -8.33 -26.12
CA LYS A 209 -4.17 -7.67 -26.69
C LYS A 209 -5.03 -6.93 -25.67
N VAL A 210 -4.65 -6.93 -24.39
CA VAL A 210 -5.33 -6.14 -23.35
C VAL A 210 -4.38 -5.08 -22.80
N VAL A 211 -4.80 -3.81 -22.88
CA VAL A 211 -4.16 -2.71 -22.16
C VAL A 211 -4.88 -2.50 -20.83
N PHE A 212 -4.11 -2.57 -19.76
CA PHE A 212 -4.56 -2.35 -18.39
C PHE A 212 -4.35 -0.89 -18.02
N LEU A 213 -5.38 -0.22 -17.51
CA LEU A 213 -5.22 1.11 -16.91
C LEU A 213 -5.15 1.01 -15.39
N ASP A 214 -4.55 2.04 -14.79
CA ASP A 214 -4.59 2.23 -13.34
C ASP A 214 -6.05 2.34 -12.88
N ALA A 215 -6.41 1.64 -11.80
CA ALA A 215 -7.74 1.76 -11.23
C ALA A 215 -7.77 2.84 -10.15
N PHE A 216 -8.62 3.83 -10.37
CA PHE A 216 -8.83 4.95 -9.46
C PHE A 216 -10.14 4.77 -8.69
N PRO A 217 -10.21 5.23 -7.43
CA PRO A 217 -11.45 5.18 -6.69
C PRO A 217 -12.49 6.12 -7.31
N MET A 218 -13.77 5.79 -7.20
CA MET A 218 -14.86 6.63 -7.72
C MET A 218 -15.10 7.88 -6.87
N GLU A 219 -14.73 7.80 -5.60
CA GLU A 219 -14.79 8.89 -4.62
C GLU A 219 -13.46 8.98 -3.89
N ILE A 220 -13.25 10.02 -3.06
CA ILE A 220 -12.03 10.08 -2.25
C ILE A 220 -12.15 8.99 -1.17
N PRO A 221 -11.28 7.97 -1.18
CA PRO A 221 -11.41 6.84 -0.28
C PRO A 221 -11.12 7.27 1.14
N GLU A 222 -11.82 6.72 2.11
CA GLU A 222 -11.41 6.82 3.52
C GLU A 222 -10.19 5.92 3.77
N LEU A 223 -9.21 6.45 4.49
CA LEU A 223 -8.07 5.68 4.99
C LEU A 223 -8.33 5.24 6.43
N THR A 224 -8.01 3.99 6.72
CA THR A 224 -8.06 3.41 8.06
C THR A 224 -6.69 2.91 8.50
N LEU A 225 -6.58 2.47 9.76
CA LEU A 225 -5.39 1.84 10.30
C LEU A 225 -5.66 0.35 10.50
N GLU A 226 -4.84 -0.46 9.84
CA GLU A 226 -4.70 -1.87 10.15
C GLU A 226 -3.49 -2.08 11.06
N ILE A 227 -3.47 -3.17 11.83
CA ILE A 227 -2.41 -3.44 12.80
C ILE A 227 -1.87 -4.85 12.59
N THR A 228 -0.54 -4.96 12.50
CA THR A 228 0.16 -6.25 12.68
C THR A 228 0.91 -6.21 13.99
N THR A 229 0.83 -7.27 14.78
CA THR A 229 1.46 -7.33 16.10
C THR A 229 2.54 -8.40 16.12
N CYS A 230 3.77 -8.02 16.46
CA CYS A 230 4.81 -8.99 16.77
C CYS A 230 4.65 -9.42 18.23
N HIS A 231 4.32 -10.69 18.46
CA HIS A 231 4.13 -11.24 19.81
C HIS A 231 5.44 -11.61 20.50
N TYR A 232 6.50 -11.88 19.73
CA TYR A 232 7.81 -12.30 20.26
C TYR A 232 8.96 -11.37 19.81
N PRO A 233 8.91 -10.05 20.10
CA PRO A 233 9.91 -9.10 19.63
C PRO A 233 11.34 -9.41 20.11
N ASP A 234 11.51 -9.92 21.34
CA ASP A 234 12.82 -10.23 21.91
C ASP A 234 13.46 -11.43 21.18
N TYR A 235 12.63 -12.37 20.72
CA TYR A 235 13.07 -13.51 19.92
C TYR A 235 13.57 -13.10 18.54
N TYR A 236 12.79 -12.32 17.81
CA TYR A 236 13.21 -11.78 16.52
C TYR A 236 14.38 -10.79 16.66
N GLY A 237 14.54 -10.16 17.82
CA GLY A 237 15.67 -9.31 18.17
C GLY A 237 16.94 -10.08 18.56
N GLY A 238 16.86 -11.41 18.73
CA GLY A 238 18.00 -12.26 19.12
C GLY A 238 18.38 -12.15 20.60
N GLU A 239 17.51 -11.62 21.46
CA GLU A 239 17.78 -11.40 22.89
C GLU A 239 17.45 -12.65 23.73
N ARG A 240 16.30 -13.30 23.49
CA ARG A 240 15.88 -14.54 24.20
C ARG A 240 14.91 -15.39 23.37
N GLY A 241 14.66 -16.63 23.79
CA GLY A 241 13.71 -17.54 23.12
C GLY A 241 12.27 -17.01 23.07
N PRO A 242 11.40 -17.57 22.20
CA PRO A 242 10.01 -17.13 22.08
C PRO A 242 9.24 -17.59 23.31
N THR A 243 8.87 -16.64 24.16
CA THR A 243 8.19 -16.90 25.44
C THR A 243 6.91 -16.08 25.53
N GLU A 244 5.88 -16.64 26.16
CA GLU A 244 4.53 -16.06 26.25
C GLU A 244 4.44 -14.80 27.13
N ASP A 245 5.52 -14.43 27.82
CA ASP A 245 5.62 -13.25 28.68
C ASP A 245 6.17 -12.02 27.94
N GLN A 246 6.42 -12.12 26.64
CA GLN A 246 6.91 -10.99 25.84
C GLN A 246 5.82 -9.96 25.60
N ASN A 247 6.21 -8.68 25.66
CA ASN A 247 5.27 -7.59 25.42
C ASN A 247 5.00 -7.47 23.92
N PRO A 248 3.74 -7.65 23.46
CA PRO A 248 3.42 -7.51 22.05
C PRO A 248 3.71 -6.09 21.56
N ASN A 249 4.20 -5.98 20.32
CA ASN A 249 4.51 -4.70 19.69
C ASN A 249 3.56 -4.44 18.50
N PRO A 250 2.48 -3.64 18.68
CA PRO A 250 1.54 -3.32 17.63
C PRO A 250 2.16 -2.35 16.61
N LEU A 251 2.07 -2.72 15.34
CA LEU A 251 2.62 -1.98 14.21
C LEU A 251 1.47 -1.52 13.30
N PRO A 252 0.91 -0.30 13.52
CA PRO A 252 -0.14 0.23 12.66
C PRO A 252 0.39 0.56 11.26
N PHE A 253 -0.42 0.34 10.23
CA PHE A 253 -0.15 0.76 8.85
C PHE A 253 -1.43 1.24 8.14
N LEU A 254 -1.26 1.99 7.05
CA LEU A 254 -2.39 2.53 6.28
C LEU A 254 -3.07 1.43 5.47
N ALA A 255 -4.40 1.47 5.44
CA ALA A 255 -5.24 0.71 4.54
C ALA A 255 -6.37 1.60 4.01
N ILE A 256 -6.94 1.23 2.88
CA ILE A 256 -8.19 1.81 2.38
C ILE A 256 -9.34 1.11 3.08
N ALA A 257 -10.30 1.88 3.59
CA ALA A 257 -11.50 1.32 4.22
C ALA A 257 -12.36 0.53 3.21
N PRO A 258 -13.19 -0.42 3.67
CA PRO A 258 -14.21 -1.05 2.84
C PRO A 258 -15.22 -0.05 2.25
N GLU A 259 -16.10 -0.54 1.38
CA GLU A 259 -17.18 0.19 0.70
C GLU A 259 -16.76 1.25 -0.32
N VAL A 260 -15.45 1.37 -0.59
CA VAL A 260 -14.94 2.23 -1.67
C VAL A 260 -15.07 1.51 -3.01
N ALA A 261 -15.75 2.15 -3.95
CA ALA A 261 -15.81 1.70 -5.34
C ALA A 261 -14.53 2.09 -6.12
N PHE A 262 -14.01 1.17 -6.93
CA PHE A 262 -12.90 1.42 -7.85
C PHE A 262 -13.34 1.28 -9.30
N ARG A 263 -12.82 2.16 -10.14
CA ARG A 263 -12.99 2.12 -11.59
C ARG A 263 -11.89 1.29 -12.23
N PHE A 264 -12.25 0.14 -12.81
CA PHE A 264 -11.35 -0.72 -13.56
C PHE A 264 -11.63 -0.59 -15.04
N VAL A 265 -10.59 -0.26 -15.82
CA VAL A 265 -10.71 -0.10 -17.27
C VAL A 265 -9.69 -0.98 -17.98
N PHE A 266 -10.20 -1.79 -18.92
CA PHE A 266 -9.40 -2.56 -19.85
C PHE A 266 -9.70 -2.09 -21.27
N LEU A 267 -8.67 -1.87 -22.07
CA LEU A 267 -8.82 -1.57 -23.49
C LEU A 267 -8.44 -2.85 -24.24
N MET A 268 -9.44 -3.59 -24.72
CA MET A 268 -9.27 -4.89 -25.35
C MET A 268 -9.22 -4.73 -26.87
N ASP A 269 -8.18 -5.25 -27.50
CA ASP A 269 -8.11 -5.30 -28.96
C ASP A 269 -9.33 -6.07 -29.51
N GLN A 270 -9.98 -5.56 -30.56
CA GLN A 270 -11.17 -6.20 -31.14
C GLN A 270 -10.90 -7.63 -31.64
N GLU A 271 -9.64 -7.98 -31.93
CA GLU A 271 -9.25 -9.34 -32.29
C GLU A 271 -9.27 -10.31 -31.09
N LEU A 272 -9.30 -9.82 -29.85
CA LEU A 272 -9.46 -10.64 -28.65
C LEU A 272 -10.95 -10.98 -28.47
N ALA A 273 -11.39 -12.04 -29.13
CA ALA A 273 -12.78 -12.47 -29.17
C ALA A 273 -12.99 -13.91 -28.68
N GLY A 274 -14.26 -14.31 -28.55
CA GLY A 274 -14.66 -15.67 -28.19
C GLY A 274 -14.20 -16.11 -26.80
N GLU A 275 -13.83 -17.38 -26.69
CA GLU A 275 -13.54 -18.04 -25.41
C GLU A 275 -12.39 -17.37 -24.63
N VAL A 276 -11.37 -16.84 -25.32
CA VAL A 276 -10.23 -16.18 -24.66
C VAL A 276 -10.68 -14.91 -23.93
N ARG A 277 -11.56 -14.12 -24.55
CA ARG A 277 -12.13 -12.91 -23.96
C ARG A 277 -13.03 -13.26 -22.77
N GLU A 278 -13.85 -14.29 -22.89
CA GLU A 278 -14.73 -14.75 -21.83
C GLU A 278 -13.94 -15.25 -20.61
N ARG A 279 -12.90 -16.06 -20.85
CA ARG A 279 -11.97 -16.51 -19.80
C ARG A 279 -11.27 -15.34 -19.12
N PHE A 280 -10.85 -14.33 -19.88
CA PHE A 280 -10.25 -13.12 -19.31
C PHE A 280 -11.24 -12.39 -18.38
N LEU A 281 -12.47 -12.16 -18.84
CA LEU A 281 -13.49 -11.46 -18.04
C LEU A 281 -13.89 -12.25 -16.79
N LYS A 282 -13.94 -13.59 -16.88
CA LYS A 282 -14.10 -14.48 -15.71
C LYS A 282 -12.92 -14.33 -14.74
N ALA A 283 -11.69 -14.44 -15.25
CA ALA A 283 -10.48 -14.28 -14.44
C ALA A 283 -10.41 -12.92 -13.73
N PHE A 284 -10.88 -11.85 -14.36
CA PHE A 284 -10.97 -10.54 -13.70
C PHE A 284 -11.97 -10.53 -12.53
N LYS A 285 -13.14 -11.17 -12.69
CA LYS A 285 -14.11 -11.32 -11.59
C LYS A 285 -13.54 -12.16 -10.45
N ASP A 286 -12.88 -13.26 -10.75
CA ASP A 286 -12.27 -14.13 -9.74
C ASP A 286 -11.07 -13.45 -9.04
N ALA A 287 -10.31 -12.61 -9.78
CA ALA A 287 -9.28 -11.75 -9.21
C ALA A 287 -9.85 -10.77 -8.16
N LEU A 288 -11.04 -10.23 -8.40
CA LEU A 288 -11.74 -9.33 -7.47
C LEU A 288 -12.27 -10.07 -6.23
N SER A 289 -12.97 -11.19 -6.41
CA SER A 289 -13.71 -11.87 -5.33
C SER A 289 -12.87 -12.87 -4.54
N GLU A 290 -11.97 -13.63 -5.19
CA GLU A 290 -11.28 -14.78 -4.58
C GLU A 290 -9.82 -14.47 -4.23
N HIS A 291 -9.09 -13.80 -5.11
CA HIS A 291 -7.64 -13.56 -4.93
C HIS A 291 -7.34 -12.22 -4.25
N GLY A 292 -8.11 -11.18 -4.59
CA GLY A 292 -7.95 -9.82 -4.11
C GLY A 292 -6.69 -9.11 -4.57
N PHE A 293 -6.66 -7.80 -4.34
CA PHE A 293 -5.55 -6.93 -4.72
C PHE A 293 -4.74 -6.46 -3.52
N GLY A 294 -3.47 -6.12 -3.74
CA GLY A 294 -2.60 -5.56 -2.72
C GLY A 294 -1.92 -6.59 -1.82
N ALA A 295 -1.60 -6.19 -0.59
CA ALA A 295 -0.85 -7.00 0.38
C ALA A 295 -1.77 -7.76 1.34
N LYS A 296 -1.24 -8.84 1.94
CA LYS A 296 -1.93 -9.69 2.93
C LYS A 296 -3.26 -10.28 2.42
N THR A 297 -3.34 -10.57 1.14
CA THR A 297 -4.51 -11.20 0.48
C THR A 297 -4.83 -12.60 1.03
N ALA A 298 -3.82 -13.35 1.50
CA ALA A 298 -4.03 -14.64 2.18
C ALA A 298 -4.80 -14.50 3.52
N LEU A 299 -4.78 -13.31 4.12
CA LEU A 299 -5.57 -12.98 5.32
C LEU A 299 -6.92 -12.34 4.99
N GLY A 300 -7.33 -12.35 3.71
CA GLY A 300 -8.61 -11.83 3.24
C GLY A 300 -8.65 -10.33 2.92
N HIS A 301 -7.52 -9.63 2.89
CA HIS A 301 -7.49 -8.20 2.52
C HIS A 301 -7.70 -7.98 1.01
N GLY A 302 -8.19 -6.79 0.65
CA GLY A 302 -8.30 -6.33 -0.74
C GLY A 302 -9.30 -7.10 -1.61
N ARG A 303 -10.37 -7.64 -1.02
CA ARG A 303 -11.45 -8.31 -1.75
C ARG A 303 -12.51 -7.30 -2.21
N PHE A 304 -13.10 -7.56 -3.37
CA PHE A 304 -14.15 -6.75 -3.97
C PHE A 304 -15.45 -7.55 -4.14
N ALA A 305 -16.58 -6.84 -4.21
CA ALA A 305 -17.90 -7.37 -4.53
C ALA A 305 -18.60 -6.48 -5.57
#